data_AF-A0A5P2DD27-F1
#
_entry.id   AF-A0A5P2DD27-F1
#
_cell.length_a   1.000
_cell.length_b   1.000
_cell.length_c   1.000
_cell.angle_alpha   90.00
_cell.angle_beta   90.00
_cell.angle_gamma   90.00
#
_symmetry.space_group_name_H-M   'P 1'
#
loop_
_entity.id
_entity.type
_entity.pdbx_description
1 polymer ?
#
loop_
_entity_poly.entity_id
_entity_poly.type
_entity_poly.pdbx_seq_one_letter_code
_entity_poly.pdbx_strand_id
1 'polypeptide(L)'
;MKIQRLLYVPSADMVPPVLARKYGDFAPTVRFDELQAAILALGHTLELDTDNTSRDMDCYRVSDSAARIHVISDFDPYGSGTPDPDGHQVGDVWSIDLW
;
A
#
# COMPACT_ATOMS: atom_id res chain seq x y z
N MET A 1 12.76 -13.82 -3.18
CA MET A 1 12.14 -12.53 -3.53
C MET A 1 12.11 -11.67 -2.27
N LYS A 2 12.52 -10.41 -2.33
CA LYS A 2 12.72 -9.57 -1.13
C LYS A 2 11.53 -8.61 -1.02
N ILE A 3 10.59 -8.92 -0.13
CA ILE A 3 9.43 -8.07 0.16
C ILE A 3 9.97 -6.77 0.75
N GLN A 4 9.75 -5.64 0.08
CA GLN A 4 10.04 -4.33 0.62
C GLN A 4 8.79 -3.86 1.37
N ARG A 5 8.83 -3.92 2.69
CA ARG A 5 7.76 -3.36 3.53
C ARG A 5 7.74 -1.85 3.29
N LEU A 6 6.57 -1.29 3.02
CA LEU A 6 6.33 0.17 2.99
C LEU A 6 6.20 0.74 4.42
N LEU A 7 6.84 0.08 5.39
CA LEU A 7 6.80 0.42 6.80
C LEU A 7 8.18 0.83 7.25
N TYR A 8 8.54 2.06 6.90
CA TYR A 8 9.38 2.97 7.65
C TYR A 8 9.71 4.13 6.72
N VAL A 9 9.08 5.28 6.93
CA VAL A 9 9.57 6.54 6.35
C VAL A 9 9.83 7.54 7.47
N PRO A 10 10.95 7.43 8.23
CA PRO A 10 11.33 8.49 9.15
C PRO A 10 12.16 9.59 8.48
N SER A 11 12.53 9.47 7.19
CA SER A 11 13.38 10.46 6.54
C SER A 11 13.10 10.61 5.05
N ALA A 12 13.09 11.86 4.59
CA ALA A 12 12.99 12.27 3.20
C ALA A 12 14.15 11.75 2.30
N ASP A 13 15.09 10.99 2.88
CA ASP A 13 16.30 10.51 2.22
C ASP A 13 16.13 9.15 1.51
N MET A 14 14.99 8.46 1.67
CA MET A 14 14.74 7.15 1.05
C MET A 14 13.98 7.18 -0.27
N VAL A 15 13.28 8.27 -0.59
CA VAL A 15 12.88 8.53 -1.97
C VAL A 15 14.10 9.15 -2.65
N PRO A 16 14.72 8.50 -3.66
CA PRO A 16 15.85 9.09 -4.37
C PRO A 16 15.51 10.54 -4.75
N PRO A 17 16.35 11.54 -4.44
CA PRO A 17 16.03 12.95 -4.65
C PRO A 17 15.59 13.28 -6.08
N VAL A 18 16.02 12.48 -7.06
CA VAL A 18 15.59 12.57 -8.46
C VAL A 18 14.08 12.30 -8.61
N LEU A 19 13.53 11.32 -7.89
CA LEU A 19 12.11 11.02 -7.89
C LEU A 19 11.31 12.08 -7.13
N ALA A 20 11.78 12.50 -5.94
CA ALA A 20 11.14 13.58 -5.18
C ALA A 20 11.09 14.90 -5.97
N ARG A 21 12.17 15.27 -6.66
CA ARG A 21 12.17 16.46 -7.54
C ARG A 21 11.21 16.35 -8.73
N LYS A 22 11.00 15.13 -9.24
CA LYS A 22 10.17 14.89 -10.42
C LYS A 22 8.69 14.81 -10.08
N TYR A 23 8.35 14.22 -8.94
CA TYR A 23 6.98 13.87 -8.58
C TYR A 23 6.46 14.62 -7.34
N GLY A 24 7.31 15.39 -6.65
CA GLY A 24 6.98 16.11 -5.43
C GLY A 24 7.21 15.28 -4.17
N ASP A 25 6.69 15.79 -3.06
CA ASP A 25 6.74 15.10 -1.77
C ASP A 25 5.78 13.91 -1.78
N PHE A 26 6.23 12.79 -1.23
CA PHE A 26 5.44 11.59 -1.11
C PHE A 26 4.72 11.63 0.25
N ALA A 27 3.40 11.48 0.24
CA ALA A 27 2.64 11.34 1.46
C ALA A 27 3.10 10.09 2.23
N PRO A 28 3.11 10.12 3.57
CA PRO A 28 3.52 8.98 4.38
C PRO A 28 2.59 7.77 4.21
N THR A 29 1.32 8.02 3.87
CA THR A 29 0.32 7.01 3.54
C THR A 29 -0.43 7.41 2.27
N VAL A 30 -0.90 6.42 1.53
CA VAL A 30 -1.73 6.59 0.32
C VAL A 30 -3.04 5.85 0.54
N ARG A 31 -4.16 6.49 0.21
CA ARG A 31 -5.48 5.86 0.27
C ARG A 31 -5.67 4.91 -0.92
N PHE A 32 -6.24 3.75 -0.67
CA PHE A 32 -6.42 2.73 -1.69
C PHE A 32 -7.38 3.17 -2.81
N ASP A 33 -8.41 3.96 -2.51
CA ASP A 33 -9.35 4.48 -3.51
C ASP A 33 -8.66 5.43 -4.51
N GLU A 34 -7.77 6.29 -4.03
CA GLU A 34 -6.94 7.16 -4.88
C GLU A 34 -6.02 6.33 -5.78
N LEU A 35 -5.33 5.33 -5.22
CA LEU A 35 -4.45 4.45 -5.99
C LEU A 35 -5.24 3.60 -7.00
N GLN A 36 -6.39 3.07 -6.59
CA GLN A 36 -7.29 2.31 -7.45
C GLN A 36 -7.74 3.16 -8.64
N ALA A 37 -8.17 4.40 -8.41
CA ALA A 37 -8.57 5.30 -9.48
C ALA A 37 -7.41 5.55 -10.48
N ALA A 38 -6.19 5.73 -9.99
CA ALA A 38 -5.01 5.91 -10.83
C ALA A 38 -4.69 4.66 -11.68
N ILE A 39 -4.78 3.46 -11.09
CA ILE A 39 -4.54 2.19 -11.78
C ILE A 39 -5.60 1.96 -12.87
N LEU A 40 -6.87 2.22 -12.56
CA LEU A 40 -7.97 2.13 -13.54
C LEU A 40 -7.78 3.13 -14.68
N ALA A 41 -7.33 4.35 -14.39
CA ALA A 41 -7.05 5.37 -15.42
C ALA A 41 -5.89 4.98 -16.35
N LEU A 42 -4.98 4.13 -15.89
CA LEU A 42 -3.92 3.53 -16.72
C LEU A 42 -4.41 2.34 -17.56
N GLY A 43 -5.67 1.92 -17.40
CA GLY A 43 -6.28 0.82 -18.14
C GLY A 43 -6.06 -0.57 -17.52
N HIS A 44 -5.51 -0.63 -16.32
CA HIS A 44 -5.39 -1.88 -15.56
C HIS A 44 -6.65 -2.13 -14.72
N THR A 45 -6.89 -3.39 -14.35
CA THR A 45 -7.91 -3.77 -13.37
C THR A 45 -7.28 -4.27 -12.09
N LEU A 46 -8.09 -4.32 -11.02
CA LEU A 46 -7.71 -4.84 -9.73
C LEU A 46 -8.63 -6.00 -9.38
N GLU A 47 -8.03 -7.13 -8.98
CA GLU A 47 -8.75 -8.33 -8.57
C GLU A 47 -8.34 -8.72 -7.16
N LEU A 48 -9.31 -9.07 -6.31
CA LEU A 48 -9.03 -9.53 -4.95
C LEU A 48 -8.30 -10.89 -5.02
N ASP A 49 -7.11 -10.93 -4.44
CA ASP A 49 -6.31 -12.13 -4.25
C ASP A 49 -6.70 -12.80 -2.94
N THR A 50 -7.73 -13.66 -3.01
CA THR A 50 -8.27 -14.35 -1.83
C THR A 50 -7.24 -15.23 -1.13
N ASP A 51 -6.23 -15.72 -1.86
CA ASP A 51 -5.19 -16.59 -1.29
C ASP A 51 -4.16 -15.80 -0.47
N ASN A 52 -4.07 -14.49 -0.68
CA ASN A 52 -3.10 -13.61 -0.02
C ASN A 52 -3.77 -12.52 0.84
N THR A 53 -5.10 -12.51 0.86
CA THR A 53 -5.91 -11.73 1.79
C THR A 53 -5.85 -12.39 3.17
N SER A 54 -5.61 -11.59 4.21
CA SER A 54 -5.61 -12.01 5.60
C SER A 54 -6.78 -11.38 6.34
N ARG A 55 -6.86 -11.59 7.67
CA ARG A 55 -7.93 -11.03 8.50
C ARG A 55 -7.89 -9.50 8.56
N ASP A 56 -6.69 -8.95 8.51
CA ASP A 56 -6.35 -7.55 8.75
C ASP A 56 -5.92 -6.80 7.48
N MET A 57 -5.72 -7.53 6.37
CA MET A 57 -5.34 -6.93 5.10
C MET A 57 -6.06 -7.59 3.92
N ASP A 58 -6.62 -6.75 3.04
CA ASP A 58 -7.05 -7.16 1.71
C ASP A 58 -5.87 -7.11 0.74
N CYS A 59 -5.74 -8.12 -0.12
CA CYS A 59 -4.71 -8.18 -1.14
C CYS A 59 -5.34 -8.07 -2.54
N TYR A 60 -4.85 -7.15 -3.37
CA TYR A 60 -5.32 -6.96 -4.73
C TYR A 60 -4.19 -7.18 -5.74
N ARG A 61 -4.44 -7.98 -6.77
CA ARG A 61 -3.56 -8.11 -7.94
C ARG A 61 -3.93 -7.06 -8.98
N VAL A 62 -2.91 -6.46 -9.59
CA VAL A 62 -3.08 -5.54 -10.72
C VAL A 62 -2.95 -6.32 -12.02
N SER A 63 -3.96 -6.25 -12.90
CA SER A 63 -3.98 -6.99 -14.16
C SER A 63 -2.81 -6.64 -15.07
N ASP A 64 -2.35 -7.62 -15.85
CA ASP A 64 -1.24 -7.49 -16.80
C ASP A 64 0.05 -6.99 -16.14
N SER A 65 0.18 -7.20 -14.83
CA SER A 65 1.36 -6.88 -14.05
C SER A 65 1.64 -7.98 -13.02
N ALA A 66 2.88 -8.00 -12.55
CA ALA A 66 3.26 -8.82 -11.41
C ALA A 66 3.00 -8.10 -10.08
N ALA A 67 2.24 -7.00 -10.02
CA ALA A 67 2.09 -6.21 -8.79
C ALA A 67 0.92 -6.69 -7.91
N ARG A 68 1.15 -6.66 -6.60
CA ARG A 68 0.15 -6.85 -5.55
C ARG A 68 0.11 -5.65 -4.63
N ILE A 69 -1.07 -5.31 -4.14
CA ILE A 69 -1.33 -4.20 -3.25
C ILE A 69 -2.00 -4.75 -1.99
N HIS A 70 -1.38 -4.49 -0.85
CA HIS A 70 -1.90 -4.84 0.46
C HIS A 70 -2.55 -3.60 1.08
N VAL A 71 -3.82 -3.73 1.45
CA VAL A 71 -4.67 -2.67 1.97
C VAL A 71 -5.14 -3.05 3.35
N ILE A 72 -5.08 -2.12 4.30
CA ILE A 72 -5.50 -2.37 5.67
C ILE A 72 -7.02 -2.52 5.71
N SER A 73 -7.52 -3.66 6.18
CA SER A 73 -8.95 -3.93 6.34
C SER A 73 -9.42 -3.92 7.79
N ASP A 74 -8.50 -3.95 8.77
CA ASP A 74 -8.78 -3.78 10.20
C ASP A 74 -7.86 -2.72 10.83
N PHE A 75 -8.42 -1.80 11.62
CA PHE A 75 -7.68 -0.73 12.32
C PHE A 75 -6.91 -1.26 13.54
N ASP A 76 -7.26 -2.44 14.05
CA ASP A 76 -6.58 -3.08 15.18
C ASP A 76 -6.10 -4.48 14.78
N PRO A 77 -5.09 -4.58 13.91
CA PRO A 77 -4.58 -5.87 13.41
C PRO A 77 -4.10 -6.79 14.53
N TYR A 78 -3.78 -6.22 15.71
CA TYR A 78 -3.30 -6.95 16.89
C TYR A 78 -4.37 -7.17 17.98
N GLY A 79 -5.60 -6.68 17.79
CA GLY A 79 -6.69 -6.82 18.77
C GLY A 79 -6.40 -6.21 20.15
N SER A 80 -5.49 -5.23 20.20
CA SER A 80 -4.97 -4.65 21.44
C SER A 80 -5.83 -3.51 21.98
N GLY A 81 -6.76 -2.98 21.17
CA GLY A 81 -7.54 -1.78 21.47
C GLY A 81 -6.74 -0.47 21.45
N THR A 82 -5.45 -0.55 21.11
CA THR A 82 -4.56 0.61 20.98
C THR A 82 -4.51 1.02 19.50
N PRO A 83 -4.68 2.31 19.16
CA PRO A 83 -4.45 2.78 17.81
C PRO A 83 -3.05 2.43 17.34
N ASP A 84 -2.91 2.12 16.05
CA ASP A 84 -1.60 1.93 15.44
C ASP A 84 -0.72 3.16 15.73
N PRO A 85 0.47 3.00 16.35
CA PRO A 85 1.38 4.11 16.65
C PRO A 85 1.79 4.90 15.40
N ASP A 86 1.72 4.27 14.22
CA ASP A 86 2.05 4.88 12.94
C ASP A 86 0.82 5.54 12.26
N GLY A 87 -0.35 5.51 12.92
CA GLY A 87 -1.55 6.26 12.52
C GLY A 87 -2.27 5.72 11.28
N HIS A 88 -1.94 4.49 10.88
CA HIS A 88 -2.55 3.80 9.76
C HIS A 88 -4.06 3.60 9.93
N GLN A 89 -4.81 3.76 8.84
CA GLN A 89 -6.28 3.66 8.83
C GLN A 89 -6.77 2.56 7.87
N VAL A 90 -7.97 2.05 8.14
CA VAL A 90 -8.65 1.13 7.20
C VAL A 90 -8.78 1.80 5.83
N GLY A 91 -8.35 1.10 4.79
CA GLY A 91 -8.26 1.59 3.42
C GLY A 91 -6.94 2.27 3.07
N ASP A 92 -5.98 2.36 3.98
CA ASP A 92 -4.62 2.77 3.63
C ASP A 92 -3.88 1.63 2.94
N VAL A 93 -3.03 1.99 1.98
CA VAL A 93 -2.09 1.06 1.35
C VAL A 93 -0.95 0.79 2.33
N TRP A 94 -0.84 -0.47 2.74
CA TRP A 94 0.21 -0.94 3.63
C TRP A 94 1.50 -1.27 2.88
N SER A 95 1.39 -1.96 1.74
CA SER A 95 2.54 -2.29 0.90
C SER A 95 2.18 -2.66 -0.52
N ILE A 96 3.17 -2.56 -1.40
CA ILE A 96 3.11 -3.05 -2.78
C ILE A 96 4.32 -3.94 -3.03
N ASP A 97 4.11 -5.13 -3.57
CA ASP A 97 5.18 -6.06 -3.94
C ASP A 97 4.94 -6.70 -5.32
N LEU A 98 5.94 -7.43 -5.80
CA LEU A 98 5.89 -8.16 -7.07
C LEU A 98 5.81 -9.66 -6.79
N TRP A 99 5.17 -10.50 -7.62
CA TRP A 99 5.13 -11.96 -7.48
C TRP A 99 5.76 -12.72 -8.67
#